data_AF-A0A1Q3X369-F1
#
_entry.id   AF-A0A1Q3X369-F1
#
_cell.length_a   1.000
_cell.length_b   1.000
_cell.length_c   1.000
_cell.angle_alpha   90.00
_cell.angle_beta   90.00
_cell.angle_gamma   90.00
#
_symmetry.space_group_name_H-M   'P 1'
#
loop_
_entity.id
_entity.type
_entity.pdbx_description
1 polymer ?
#
loop_
_entity_poly.entity_id
_entity_poly.type
_entity_poly.pdbx_seq_one_letter_code
_entity_poly.pdbx_strand_id
1 'polypeptide(L)' 'MWIVICLVSLFAVFFQLAPYIGMADVFIYCMFFLSPFLVAYMAYVILKYGNPSGHSFDECYYEDL' A
#
# COMPACT_ATOMS: atom_id res chain seq x y z
N MET A 1 10.02 -6.67 1.18
CA MET A 1 9.43 -5.38 0.74
C MET A 1 8.41 -5.58 -0.39
N TRP A 2 8.85 -5.97 -1.59
CA TRP A 2 7.97 -6.15 -2.77
C TRP A 2 6.75 -7.04 -2.53
N ILE A 3 6.91 -8.17 -1.85
CA ILE A 3 5.80 -9.10 -1.54
C ILE A 3 4.70 -8.40 -0.73
N VAL A 4 5.08 -7.59 0.26
CA VAL A 4 4.12 -6.87 1.13
C VAL A 4 3.40 -5.79 0.34
N ILE A 5 4.12 -5.06 -0.51
CA ILE A 5 3.54 -4.04 -1.39
C ILE A 5 2.53 -4.70 -2.34
N CYS A 6 2.91 -5.79 -3.03
CA CYS A 6 2.01 -6.48 -3.94
C CYS A 6 0.76 -7.01 -3.23
N LEU A 7 0.90 -7.58 -2.02
CA LEU A 7 -0.24 -8.08 -1.25
C LEU A 7 -1.20 -6.96 -0.83
N VAL A 8 -0.67 -5.85 -0.31
CA VAL A 8 -1.48 -4.72 0.16
C VAL A 8 -2.15 -4.00 -1.02
N SER A 9 -1.44 -3.85 -2.14
CA SER A 9 -2.01 -3.30 -3.38
C SER A 9 -3.10 -4.20 -3.96
N LEU A 10 -2.88 -5.52 -3.98
CA LEU A 10 -3.91 -6.47 -4.43
C LEU A 10 -5.14 -6.43 -3.53
N PHE A 11 -4.94 -6.37 -2.21
CA PHE A 11 -6.02 -6.19 -1.24
C PHE A 11 -6.81 -4.91 -1.52
N ALA A 12 -6.14 -3.79 -1.79
CA ALA A 12 -6.80 -2.53 -2.11
C ALA A 12 -7.64 -2.61 -3.40
N VAL A 13 -7.14 -3.30 -4.43
CA VAL A 13 -7.90 -3.56 -5.66
C VAL A 13 -9.15 -4.38 -5.36
N PHE A 14 -9.04 -5.46 -4.58
CA PHE A 14 -10.19 -6.26 -4.19
C PHE A 14 -11.20 -5.49 -3.34
N PHE A 15 -10.74 -4.66 -2.41
CA PHE A 15 -11.60 -3.81 -1.59
C PHE A 15 -12.40 -2.83 -2.45
N GLN A 16 -11.76 -2.22 -3.47
CA GLN A 16 -12.43 -1.33 -4.40
C GLN A 16 -13.43 -2.07 -5.31
N LEU A 17 -13.13 -3.32 -5.68
CA LEU A 17 -13.99 -4.14 -6.55
C LEU A 17 -15.16 -4.79 -5.80
N ALA A 18 -15.03 -5.04 -4.49
CA ALA A 18 -16.02 -5.70 -3.65
C ALA A 18 -17.47 -5.17 -3.81
N PRO A 19 -17.75 -3.85 -3.82
CA PRO A 19 -19.11 -3.35 -4.01
C PRO A 19 -19.69 -3.63 -5.40
N TYR A 20 -18.85 -3.80 -6.43
CA TYR A 20 -19.29 -4.01 -7.80
C TYR A 20 -19.57 -5.48 -8.15
N ILE A 21 -19.01 -6.41 -7.36
CA ILE A 21 -19.20 -7.86 -7.56
C ILE A 21 -20.29 -8.46 -6.66
N GLY A 22 -21.08 -7.61 -5.98
CA GLY A 22 -22.18 -8.03 -5.11
C GLY A 22 -21.71 -8.69 -3.82
N MET A 23 -20.51 -8.35 -3.33
CA MET A 23 -20.01 -8.85 -2.06
C MET A 23 -20.85 -8.30 -0.90
N ALA A 24 -21.17 -9.15 0.09
CA ALA A 24 -22.01 -8.71 1.21
C ALA A 24 -21.34 -7.62 2.05
N ASP A 25 -22.11 -6.65 2.52
CA ASP A 25 -21.62 -5.47 3.24
C ASP A 25 -20.76 -5.83 4.46
N VAL A 26 -21.09 -6.92 5.14
CA VAL A 26 -20.31 -7.44 6.28
C VAL A 26 -18.84 -7.68 5.90
N PHE A 27 -18.57 -8.23 4.71
CA PHE A 27 -17.20 -8.43 4.24
C PHE A 27 -16.50 -7.12 3.90
N ILE A 28 -17.22 -6.17 3.29
CA ILE A 28 -16.68 -4.83 2.98
C ILE A 28 -16.29 -4.11 4.28
N TYR A 29 -17.14 -4.17 5.30
CA TYR A 29 -16.82 -3.60 6.62
C TYR A 29 -15.62 -4.29 7.26
N CYS A 30 -15.53 -5.62 7.22
CA CYS A 30 -14.35 -6.34 7.71
C CYS A 30 -13.07 -5.90 6.98
N MET A 31 -13.12 -5.76 5.66
CA MET A 31 -11.98 -5.26 4.86
C MET A 31 -11.61 -3.84 5.25
N PHE A 32 -12.59 -2.96 5.46
CA PHE A 32 -12.36 -1.59 5.91
C PHE A 32 -11.63 -1.55 7.26
N PHE A 33 -12.10 -2.33 8.24
CA PHE A 33 -11.43 -2.43 9.56
C PHE A 33 -10.04 -3.05 9.49
N LEU A 34 -9.78 -3.96 8.55
CA LEU A 34 -8.46 -4.57 8.34
C LEU A 34 -7.48 -3.62 7.65
N SER A 35 -7.97 -2.72 6.80
CA SER A 35 -7.17 -1.80 5.99
C SER A 35 -6.12 -0.98 6.76
N PRO A 36 -6.42 -0.32 7.91
CA PRO A 36 -5.40 0.44 8.63
C PRO A 36 -4.25 -0.42 9.13
N PHE A 37 -4.50 -1.67 9.54
CA PHE A 37 -3.46 -2.59 10.00
C PHE A 37 -2.53 -3.00 8.87
N LEU A 38 -3.09 -3.29 7.68
CA LEU A 38 -2.31 -3.62 6.49
C LEU A 38 -1.43 -2.46 6.02
N VAL A 39 -1.99 -1.24 6.01
CA VAL A 39 -1.25 -0.03 5.63
C VAL A 39 -0.15 0.30 6.65
N ALA A 40 -0.43 0.20 7.95
CA ALA A 40 0.57 0.41 9.00
C ALA A 40 1.72 -0.62 8.91
N TYR A 41 1.38 -1.89 8.64
CA TYR A 41 2.38 -2.93 8.43
C TYR A 41 3.22 -2.67 7.18
N MET A 42 2.60 -2.25 6.07
CA MET A 42 3.31 -1.86 4.85
C MET A 42 4.29 -0.71 5.13
N ALA A 43 3.82 0.34 5.81
CA ALA A 43 4.65 1.48 6.20
C ALA A 43 5.84 1.03 7.06
N TYR A 44 5.62 0.18 8.06
CA TYR A 44 6.68 -0.40 8.88
C TYR A 44 7.70 -1.19 8.05
N VAL A 45 7.24 -2.04 7.12
CA VAL A 45 8.13 -2.84 6.26
C VAL A 45 8.95 -1.95 5.33
N ILE A 46 8.36 -0.89 4.78
CA ILE A 46 9.06 0.08 3.94
C ILE A 46 10.09 0.86 4.76
N LEU A 47 9.75 1.32 5.96
CA LEU A 47 10.70 2.05 6.81
C LEU A 47 11.84 1.16 7.30
N LYS A 48 11.57 -0.11 7.57
CA LYS A 48 12.58 -1.05 8.12
C LYS A 48 13.47 -1.69 7.06
N TYR A 49 12.92 -1.98 5.87
CA TYR A 49 13.61 -2.74 4.83
C TYR A 49 13.70 -2.00 3.50
N GLY A 50 13.13 -0.80 3.40
CA GLY A 50 13.32 0.08 2.27
C GLY A 50 14.77 0.55 2.25
N ASN A 51 15.42 0.33 1.12
CA ASN A 51 16.70 0.96 0.88
C ASN A 51 16.41 2.45 0.59
N PRO A 52 16.81 3.40 1.44
CA PRO A 52 16.70 4.80 1.09
C PRO A 52 17.46 4.99 -0.23
N SER A 53 16.82 5.56 -1.24
CA SER A 53 17.57 6.10 -2.38
C SER A 53 18.56 7.07 -1.76
N GLY A 54 19.86 6.86 -1.91
CA GLY A 54 20.89 7.73 -1.33
C GLY A 54 20.87 9.18 -1.85
N HIS A 55 19.78 9.60 -2.48
CA HIS A 55 19.51 10.92 -3.00
C HIS A 55 18.62 11.66 -2.00
N SER A 56 19.01 12.87 -1.64
CA SER A 56 18.16 13.77 -0.86
C SER A 56 17.00 14.27 -1.75
N PHE A 57 15.87 14.66 -1.12
CA PHE A 57 14.71 15.22 -1.86
C PHE A 57 15.08 16.48 -2.69
N ASP A 58 16.20 17.12 -2.37
CA ASP A 58 16.74 18.31 -3.06
C ASP A 58 17.61 17.96 -4.28
N GLU A 59 18.05 16.71 -4.46
CA GLU A 59 18.99 16.32 -5.52
C GLU A 59 18.32 15.91 -6.85
N CYS A 60 17.04 15.56 -6.86
CA CYS A 60 16.37 14.99 -8.05
C CYS A 60 15.69 15.98 -8.99
N TYR A 61 15.81 17.31 -8.80
CA TYR A 61 15.15 18.30 -9.66
C TYR A 61 16.04 18.90 -10.79
N TYR A 62 17.34 18.59 -10.84
CA TYR A 62 18.28 19.27 -11.76
C TYR A 62 19.25 18.35 -12.54
N GLU A 63 18.85 17.13 -12.89
CA GLU A 63 19.65 16.30 -13.83
C GLU A 63 19.09 16.28 -15.27
N ASP A 64 18.12 17.14 -15.58
CA ASP A 64 17.62 17.38 -16.95
C ASP A 64 18.21 18.67 -17.56
N LEU A 65 19.55 18.77 -17.64
CA LEU A 65 20.27 19.82 -18.39
C LEU A 65 21.28 19.23 -19.37
#